data_AF-A0A3D2HYC8-F1
#
_entry.id   AF-A0A3D2HYC8-F1
#
_cell.length_a   1.000
_cell.length_b   1.000
_cell.length_c   1.000
_cell.angle_alpha   90.00
_cell.angle_beta   90.00
_cell.angle_gamma   90.00
#
_symmetry.space_group_name_H-M   'P 1'
#
loop_
_entity.id
_entity.type
_entity.pdbx_description
1 polymer ?
#
loop_
_entity_poly.entity_id
_entity_poly.type
_entity_poly.pdbx_seq_one_letter_code
_entity_poly.pdbx_strand_id
1 'polypeptide(L)'
;MIRGTTPTHIFRLPIETDTIRQLRITYNQCGKTVLEATEDDCTLTGQEIRFRLTQEDTLLFTPLAAVELQIKVLTTDDNVMASKVMSLAVEKILNTEVLT
;
A
#
# COMPACT_ATOMS: atom_id res chain seq x y z
N MET A 1 0.52 6.54 -10.33
CA MET A 1 0.14 7.34 -9.15
C MET A 1 0.88 8.66 -9.21
N ILE A 2 0.20 9.78 -8.95
CA ILE A 2 0.82 11.11 -8.93
C ILE A 2 1.28 11.43 -7.51
N ARG A 3 2.52 11.89 -7.34
CA ARG A 3 3.07 12.30 -6.05
C ARG A 3 2.33 13.52 -5.49
N GLY A 4 2.25 13.66 -4.17
CA GLY A 4 1.56 14.78 -3.51
C GLY A 4 0.03 14.72 -3.64
N THR A 5 -0.54 13.54 -3.80
CA THR A 5 -2.01 13.34 -3.89
C THR A 5 -2.48 12.34 -2.82
N THR A 6 -3.79 12.11 -2.69
CA THR A 6 -4.37 11.19 -1.69
C THR A 6 -5.12 9.99 -2.31
N PRO A 7 -4.47 9.18 -3.17
CA PRO A 7 -5.13 8.04 -3.80
C PRO A 7 -5.47 6.97 -2.76
N THR A 8 -6.56 6.25 -3.01
CA THR A 8 -6.91 5.04 -2.25
C THR A 8 -6.55 3.83 -3.08
N HIS A 9 -5.68 2.98 -2.54
CA HIS A 9 -5.43 1.66 -3.09
C HIS A 9 -6.44 0.67 -2.50
N ILE A 10 -7.10 -0.08 -3.39
CA ILE A 10 -8.09 -1.10 -3.03
C ILE A 10 -7.58 -2.45 -3.50
N PHE A 11 -7.44 -3.37 -2.57
CA PHE A 11 -6.96 -4.72 -2.82
C PHE A 11 -8.08 -5.72 -2.55
N ARG A 12 -8.37 -6.58 -3.52
CA ARG A 12 -9.34 -7.67 -3.40
C ARG A 12 -8.62 -8.97 -3.10
N LEU A 13 -9.02 -9.60 -2.01
CA LEU A 13 -8.45 -10.84 -1.53
C LEU A 13 -9.34 -12.03 -1.90
N PRO A 14 -8.77 -13.25 -1.96
CA PRO A 14 -9.54 -14.49 -2.09
C PRO A 14 -10.05 -15.01 -0.73
N ILE A 15 -9.96 -14.20 0.33
CA ILE A 15 -10.35 -14.54 1.71
C ILE A 15 -11.06 -13.35 2.35
N GLU A 16 -11.89 -13.62 3.36
CA GLU A 16 -12.53 -12.58 4.17
C GLU A 16 -11.49 -11.91 5.09
N THR A 17 -11.56 -10.58 5.20
CA THR A 17 -10.59 -9.78 5.97
C THR A 17 -10.71 -9.98 7.48
N ASP A 18 -11.84 -10.47 7.98
CA ASP A 18 -12.02 -10.82 9.39
C ASP A 18 -11.19 -12.05 9.82
N THR A 19 -10.71 -12.84 8.86
CA THR A 19 -9.76 -13.95 9.11
C THR A 19 -8.31 -13.48 9.22
N ILE A 20 -8.02 -12.20 8.99
CA ILE A 20 -6.67 -11.65 9.02
C ILE A 20 -6.29 -11.25 10.45
N ARG A 21 -5.21 -11.83 10.96
CA ARG A 21 -4.61 -11.51 12.26
C ARG A 21 -3.53 -10.44 12.17
N GLN A 22 -2.75 -10.41 11.09
CA GLN A 22 -1.77 -9.35 10.82
C GLN A 22 -1.74 -9.03 9.32
N LEU A 23 -1.61 -7.76 8.99
CA LEU A 23 -1.48 -7.26 7.63
C LEU A 23 -0.17 -6.47 7.48
N ARG A 24 0.50 -6.68 6.35
CA ARG A 24 1.58 -5.82 5.87
C ARG A 24 1.37 -5.49 4.40
N ILE A 25 1.31 -4.20 4.09
CA ILE A 25 1.37 -3.68 2.72
C ILE A 25 2.70 -2.94 2.59
N THR A 26 3.64 -3.54 1.87
CA THR A 26 4.99 -3.00 1.71
C THR A 26 5.11 -2.33 0.35
N TYR A 27 5.59 -1.10 0.33
CA TYR A 27 5.98 -0.38 -0.87
C TYR A 27 7.50 -0.27 -0.92
N ASN A 28 8.10 -0.82 -1.98
CA ASN A 28 9.52 -0.86 -2.22
C ASN A 28 9.87 -0.03 -3.46
N GLN A 29 10.97 0.72 -3.39
CA GLN A 29 11.54 1.37 -4.56
C GLN A 29 13.06 1.19 -4.54
N CYS A 30 13.61 0.72 -5.66
CA CYS A 30 15.04 0.48 -5.82
C CYS A 30 15.63 -0.45 -4.74
N GLY A 31 14.88 -1.48 -4.33
CA GLY A 31 15.32 -2.47 -3.35
C GLY A 31 15.21 -2.01 -1.89
N LYS A 32 14.60 -0.85 -1.61
CA LYS A 32 14.38 -0.33 -0.25
C LYS A 32 12.91 -0.15 0.03
N THR A 33 12.46 -0.57 1.22
CA THR A 33 11.11 -0.24 1.71
C THR A 33 11.03 1.26 1.94
N VAL A 34 10.08 1.91 1.27
CA VAL A 34 9.84 3.36 1.34
C VAL A 34 8.64 3.66 2.24
N LEU A 35 7.63 2.79 2.20
CA LEU A 35 6.41 2.90 3.00
C LEU A 35 5.94 1.49 3.39
N GLU A 36 5.47 1.34 4.62
CA GLU A 36 4.79 0.15 5.10
C GLU A 36 3.49 0.57 5.77
N ALA A 37 2.40 -0.13 5.47
CA ALA A 37 1.12 0.04 6.13
C ALA A 37 0.69 -1.27 6.77
N THR A 38 -0.06 -1.15 7.85
CA THR A 38 -0.57 -2.24 8.68
C THR A 38 -2.09 -2.24 8.69
N GLU A 39 -2.69 -3.19 9.41
CA GLU A 39 -4.13 -3.23 9.66
C GLU A 39 -4.67 -1.93 10.28
N ASP A 40 -3.89 -1.25 11.13
CA ASP A 40 -4.29 -0.01 11.81
C ASP A 40 -4.39 1.18 10.84
N ASP A 41 -3.68 1.12 9.72
CA ASP A 41 -3.67 2.16 8.67
C ASP A 41 -4.77 1.95 7.62
N CYS A 42 -5.47 0.81 7.67
CA CYS A 42 -6.35 0.34 6.61
C CYS A 42 -7.80 0.22 7.06
N THR A 43 -8.72 0.32 6.10
CA THR A 43 -10.10 -0.13 6.28
C THR A 43 -10.27 -1.52 5.67
N LEU A 44 -10.62 -2.49 6.50
CA LEU A 44 -10.84 -3.90 6.12
C LEU A 44 -12.35 -4.16 6.07
N THR A 45 -12.89 -4.64 4.95
CA THR A 45 -14.33 -4.92 4.82
C THR A 45 -14.58 -6.02 3.80
N GLY A 46 -15.23 -7.11 4.24
CA GLY A 46 -15.49 -8.28 3.38
C GLY A 46 -14.18 -8.83 2.84
N GLN A 47 -14.01 -8.82 1.52
CA GLN A 47 -12.77 -9.28 0.86
C GLN A 47 -11.89 -8.11 0.38
N GLU A 48 -12.13 -6.88 0.85
CA GLU A 48 -11.38 -5.69 0.43
C GLU A 48 -10.53 -5.08 1.56
N ILE A 49 -9.27 -4.81 1.25
CA ILE A 49 -8.41 -3.91 2.03
C ILE A 49 -8.35 -2.57 1.30
N ARG A 50 -8.64 -1.47 2.01
CA ARG A 50 -8.52 -0.11 1.49
C ARG A 50 -7.48 0.67 2.28
N PHE A 51 -6.46 1.15 1.59
CA PHE A 51 -5.42 1.99 2.16
C PHE A 51 -5.41 3.33 1.44
N ARG A 52 -5.72 4.41 2.17
CA ARG A 52 -5.70 5.77 1.63
C ARG A 52 -4.35 6.38 1.95
N LEU A 53 -3.55 6.65 0.92
CA LEU A 53 -2.28 7.34 1.08
C LEU A 53 -2.51 8.82 1.34
N THR A 54 -1.66 9.40 2.19
CA THR A 54 -1.57 10.84 2.41
C THR A 54 -0.71 11.51 1.33
N GLN A 55 -0.74 12.85 1.30
CA GLN A 55 0.20 13.61 0.45
C GLN A 55 1.65 13.32 0.87
N GLU A 56 1.92 13.24 2.16
CA GLU A 56 3.25 12.93 2.71
C GLU A 56 3.72 11.56 2.24
N ASP A 57 2.87 10.54 2.35
CA ASP A 57 3.19 9.18 1.88
C ASP A 57 3.55 9.16 0.40
N THR A 58 2.72 9.79 -0.45
CA THR A 58 2.97 9.79 -1.89
C THR A 58 4.19 10.62 -2.30
N LEU A 59 4.63 11.57 -1.47
CA LEU A 59 5.83 12.36 -1.69
C LEU A 59 7.12 11.59 -1.36
N LEU A 60 7.07 10.54 -0.54
CA LEU A 60 8.22 9.66 -0.24
C LEU A 60 8.77 8.94 -1.48
N PHE A 61 7.92 8.68 -2.48
CA PHE A 61 8.31 8.01 -3.72
C PHE A 61 9.04 8.95 -4.69
N THR A 62 9.86 8.39 -5.58
CA THR A 62 10.48 9.14 -6.70
C THR A 62 9.80 8.83 -8.03
N PRO A 63 9.65 9.81 -8.96
CA PRO A 63 9.15 9.54 -10.31
C PRO A 63 10.19 8.87 -11.24
N LEU A 64 11.42 8.64 -10.76
CA LEU A 64 12.51 8.06 -11.56
C LEU A 64 12.45 6.53 -11.66
N ALA A 65 11.64 5.87 -10.83
CA ALA A 65 11.47 4.42 -10.83
C ALA A 65 10.01 4.06 -10.52
N ALA A 66 9.58 2.87 -10.94
CA ALA A 66 8.30 2.33 -10.47
C ALA A 66 8.38 1.94 -8.99
N VAL A 67 7.25 2.00 -8.29
CA VAL A 67 7.14 1.43 -6.94
C VAL A 67 6.63 -0.01 -7.07
N GLU A 68 7.31 -0.92 -6.41
CA GLU A 68 6.86 -2.30 -6.22
C GLU A 68 6.04 -2.37 -4.94
N LEU A 69 4.93 -3.10 -4.95
CA LEU A 69 4.10 -3.27 -3.77
C LEU A 69 3.64 -4.72 -3.60
N GLN A 70 3.58 -5.16 -2.36
CA GLN A 70 3.16 -6.51 -2.01
C GLN A 70 2.35 -6.50 -0.71
N ILE A 71 1.37 -7.38 -0.65
CA ILE A 71 0.57 -7.62 0.55
C ILE A 71 0.99 -8.95 1.14
N LYS A 72 1.19 -8.98 2.45
CA LYS A 72 1.43 -10.20 3.22
C LYS A 72 0.46 -10.24 4.39
N VAL A 73 -0.19 -11.38 4.59
CA VAL A 73 -1.16 -11.58 5.67
C VAL A 73 -0.80 -12.82 6.47
N LEU A 74 -1.09 -12.75 7.76
CA LEU A 74 -1.14 -13.88 8.69
C LEU A 74 -2.59 -14.07 9.10
N THR A 75 -3.14 -15.26 8.88
CA THR A 75 -4.54 -15.54 9.23
C THR A 75 -4.70 -15.95 10.69
N THR A 76 -5.94 -16.02 11.17
CA THR A 76 -6.29 -16.58 12.49
C THR A 76 -5.92 -18.06 12.60
N ASP A 77 -5.94 -18.80 11.48
CA ASP A 77 -5.52 -20.20 11.39
C ASP A 77 -4.00 -20.40 11.19
N ASP A 78 -3.20 -19.38 11.50
CA ASP A 78 -1.73 -19.38 11.39
C ASP A 78 -1.15 -19.60 9.99
N ASN A 79 -1.95 -19.41 8.93
CA ASN A 79 -1.47 -19.44 7.56
C ASN A 79 -0.83 -18.11 7.18
N VAL A 80 0.32 -18.16 6.50
CA VAL A 80 0.99 -16.98 5.93
C VAL A 80 0.78 -16.98 4.43
N MET A 81 0.19 -15.90 3.91
CA MET A 81 -0.05 -15.71 2.47
C MET A 81 0.59 -14.41 2.00
N ALA A 82 1.07 -14.39 0.76
CA ALA A 82 1.56 -13.17 0.12
C ALA A 82 0.97 -13.04 -1.28
N SER A 83 0.67 -11.81 -1.69
CA SER A 83 0.31 -11.51 -3.07
C SER A 83 1.52 -11.66 -3.99
N LYS A 84 1.28 -11.62 -5.30
CA LYS A 84 2.35 -11.28 -6.25
C LYS A 84 2.87 -9.87 -5.95
N VAL A 85 4.13 -9.61 -6.29
CA VAL A 85 4.65 -8.25 -6.35
C VAL A 85 4.00 -7.55 -7.54
N MET A 86 3.41 -6.39 -7.29
CA MET A 86 2.80 -5.53 -8.30
C MET A 86 3.67 -4.30 -8.51
N SER A 87 3.68 -3.74 -9.72
CA SER A 87 4.47 -2.54 -10.05
C SER A 87 3.54 -1.41 -10.46
N LEU A 88 3.78 -0.22 -9.91
CA LEU A 88 3.00 0.99 -10.17
C LEU A 88 3.93 2.12 -10.61
N ALA A 89 3.62 2.76 -11.74
CA ALA A 89 4.35 3.95 -12.18
C ALA A 89 4.10 5.15 -11.26
N VAL A 90 5.13 5.94 -11.00
CA VAL A 90 5.07 7.16 -10.19
C VAL A 90 5.26 8.37 -11.10
N GLU A 91 4.33 9.31 -11.04
CA GLU A 91 4.33 10.52 -11.86
C GLU A 91 4.82 11.74 -11.06
N LYS A 92 5.55 12.63 -11.74
CA LYS A 92 6.05 13.87 -11.14
C LYS A 92 4.91 14.83 -10.82
N ILE A 93 5.15 15.73 -9.85
CA ILE A 93 4.32 16.90 -9.55
C ILE A 93 5.20 18.15 -9.57
N LEU A 94 4.60 19.32 -9.82
CA LEU A 94 5.32 20.61 -9.86
C LEU A 94 5.36 21.31 -8.51
N ASN A 95 4.34 21.12 -7.66
CA ASN A 95 4.31 21.61 -6.29
C ASN A 95 4.34 20.43 -5.32
N THR A 96 5.23 20.47 -4.33
CA THR A 96 5.38 19.45 -3.29
C THR A 96 4.84 19.90 -1.93
N GLU A 97 4.24 21.09 -1.85
CA GLU A 97 3.55 21.57 -0.66
C GLU A 97 2.43 20.61 -0.27
N VAL A 98 2.37 20.26 1.02
CA VAL A 98 1.28 19.47 1.59
C VAL A 98 0.15 20.42 1.94
N LEU A 99 -1.01 20.22 1.32
CA LEU A 99 -2.21 21.02 1.61
C LEU A 99 -2.91 20.49 2.88
N THR A 100 -3.22 21.39 3.82
CA THR A 100 -3.88 21.09 5.11
C THR A 100 -5.35 21.46 5.12
#